data_AF-A0A1E5JSH1-F1
#
_entry.id   AF-A0A1E5JSH1-F1
#
_cell.length_a   1.000
_cell.length_b   1.000
_cell.length_c   1.000
_cell.angle_alpha   90.00
_cell.angle_beta   90.00
_cell.angle_gamma   90.00
#
_symmetry.space_group_name_H-M   'P 1'
#
loop_
_entity.id
_entity.type
_entity.pdbx_description
1 polymer ?
#
loop_
_entity_poly.entity_id
_entity_poly.type
_entity_poly.pdbx_seq_one_letter_code
_entity_poly.pdbx_strand_id
1 'polypeptide(L)'
;MQMRSERGEKERQGAKFVELVTNKILEAMNCAQHYRVMRSGSDIIIRESTQNPPIERRKARVELVFAFFRKAAEKGAFELKNAVIKAEVDGEKVRIPCIKISHVNIAKFAQALGLTSGSAKVDEKIWNVIPEEIRLRWDRFSSKMQEHIVQCCTPHADAGLLQTLNTAIFGDSMRSPIGFSVPKIPVRLPNSRLEGGVGNELYDLTEILAIRERHPQRPELRRDPITRDYFSLDEVVPDTEVLEKIKQKGMGMG
;
A
#
# COMPACT_ATOMS: atom_id res chain seq x y z
N MET A 1 -3.85 -18.06 37.58
CA MET A 1 -2.54 -18.07 36.87
C MET A 1 -2.82 -17.95 35.36
N GLN A 2 -3.29 -16.79 34.88
CA GLN A 2 -3.72 -16.63 33.47
C GLN A 2 -3.78 -15.14 33.08
N MET A 3 -2.65 -14.44 33.27
CA MET A 3 -2.39 -13.11 32.71
C MET A 3 -0.91 -13.03 32.30
N ARG A 4 -0.41 -14.04 31.57
CA ARG A 4 0.73 -13.81 30.68
C ARG A 4 0.18 -12.93 29.57
N SER A 5 0.34 -11.63 29.73
CA SER A 5 -0.54 -10.61 29.14
C SER A 5 -0.56 -10.65 27.61
N GLU A 6 -1.75 -10.50 27.03
CA GLU A 6 -1.97 -10.36 25.58
C GLU A 6 -1.04 -9.33 24.92
N ARG A 7 -0.61 -8.32 25.71
CA ARG A 7 0.39 -7.32 25.31
C ARG A 7 1.75 -7.95 24.99
N GLY A 8 2.24 -8.86 25.84
CA GLY A 8 3.51 -9.54 25.60
C GLY A 8 3.48 -10.51 24.41
N GLU A 9 2.33 -11.06 24.09
CA GLU A 9 2.16 -11.92 22.90
C GLU A 9 2.13 -11.10 21.61
N LYS A 10 1.42 -9.97 21.59
CA LYS A 10 1.43 -9.02 20.46
C LYS A 10 2.83 -8.46 20.18
N GLU A 11 3.58 -8.10 21.22
CA GLU A 11 4.96 -7.62 21.07
C GLU A 11 5.90 -8.69 20.49
N ARG A 12 5.73 -9.97 20.87
CA ARG A 12 6.49 -11.10 20.29
C ARG A 12 6.14 -11.37 18.83
N GLN A 13 4.86 -11.30 18.48
CA GLN A 13 4.41 -11.40 17.09
C GLN A 13 4.98 -10.26 16.24
N GLY A 14 5.04 -9.04 16.80
CA GLY A 14 5.63 -7.88 16.14
C GLY A 14 7.11 -8.05 15.87
N ALA A 15 7.87 -8.49 16.87
CA ALA A 15 9.27 -8.83 16.71
C ALA A 15 9.48 -9.87 15.60
N LYS A 16 8.69 -10.96 15.61
CA LYS A 16 8.76 -12.02 14.60
C LYS A 16 8.48 -11.49 13.18
N PHE A 17 7.53 -10.57 13.03
CA PHE A 17 7.23 -9.96 11.74
C PHE A 17 8.38 -9.08 11.23
N VAL A 18 8.96 -8.23 12.09
CA VAL A 18 10.12 -7.39 11.72
C VAL A 18 11.34 -8.25 11.39
N GLU A 19 11.59 -9.32 12.15
CA GLU A 19 12.66 -10.28 11.89
C GLU A 19 12.53 -10.88 10.49
N LEU A 20 11.34 -11.37 10.15
CA LEU A 20 11.06 -11.96 8.83
C LEU A 20 11.29 -10.96 7.70
N VAL A 21 10.72 -9.75 7.80
CA VAL A 21 10.86 -8.71 6.78
C VAL A 21 12.33 -8.32 6.61
N THR A 22 13.05 -8.11 7.71
CA THR A 22 14.47 -7.74 7.68
C THR A 22 15.30 -8.82 7.00
N ASN A 23 15.11 -10.09 7.35
CA ASN A 23 15.81 -11.20 6.70
C ASN A 23 15.50 -11.27 5.20
N LYS A 24 14.23 -11.11 4.79
CA LYS A 24 13.84 -11.11 3.38
C LYS A 24 14.45 -9.96 2.58
N ILE A 25 14.52 -8.76 3.15
CA ILE A 25 15.21 -7.62 2.52
C ILE A 25 16.71 -7.91 2.36
N LEU A 26 17.36 -8.43 3.40
CA LEU A 26 18.79 -8.79 3.34
C LEU A 26 19.07 -9.91 2.34
N GLU A 27 18.18 -10.90 2.21
CA GLU A 27 18.25 -11.95 1.18
C GLU A 27 18.15 -11.35 -0.22
N ALA A 28 17.13 -10.52 -0.48
CA ALA A 28 16.92 -9.87 -1.78
C ALA A 28 18.09 -8.97 -2.19
N MET A 29 18.80 -8.39 -1.21
CA MET A 29 19.98 -7.56 -1.45
C MET A 29 21.29 -8.35 -1.51
N ASN A 30 21.23 -9.68 -1.40
CA ASN A 30 22.38 -10.58 -1.31
C ASN A 30 23.36 -10.18 -0.18
N CYS A 31 22.80 -9.85 0.98
CA CYS A 31 23.48 -9.38 2.18
C CYS A 31 23.24 -10.26 3.42
N ALA A 32 22.38 -11.28 3.34
CA ALA A 32 22.01 -12.14 4.47
C ALA A 32 23.19 -12.88 5.13
N GLN A 33 24.26 -13.19 4.38
CA GLN A 33 25.46 -13.80 4.95
C GLN A 33 26.35 -12.82 5.73
N HIS A 34 26.18 -11.51 5.50
CA HIS A 34 27.00 -10.44 6.06
C HIS A 34 26.38 -9.74 7.27
N TYR A 35 25.08 -9.95 7.48
CA TYR A 35 24.35 -9.41 8.61
C TYR A 35 23.68 -10.54 9.37
N ARG A 36 23.56 -10.38 10.69
CA ARG A 36 22.84 -11.30 11.57
C ARG A 36 21.66 -10.55 12.16
N VAL A 37 20.47 -11.11 11.95
CA VAL A 37 19.24 -10.68 12.59
C VAL A 37 18.92 -11.73 13.66
N MET A 38 18.76 -11.30 14.90
CA MET A 38 18.48 -12.18 16.03
C MET A 38 17.33 -11.60 16.84
N ARG A 39 16.43 -12.46 17.29
CA ARG A 39 15.38 -12.08 18.24
C ARG A 39 15.78 -12.43 19.66
N SER A 40 15.70 -11.45 20.56
CA SER A 40 15.88 -11.62 22.00
C SER A 40 14.59 -11.20 22.70
N GLY A 41 13.73 -12.17 23.01
CA GLY A 41 12.38 -11.88 23.52
C GLY A 41 11.51 -11.16 22.50
N SER A 42 11.15 -9.91 22.82
CA SER A 42 10.40 -8.96 21.97
C SER A 42 11.30 -8.01 21.18
N ASP A 43 12.62 -8.09 21.38
CA ASP A 43 13.57 -7.19 20.73
C ASP A 43 14.21 -7.87 19.52
N ILE A 44 14.46 -7.09 18.48
CA ILE A 44 15.23 -7.52 17.31
C ILE A 44 16.59 -6.83 17.34
N ILE A 45 17.62 -7.62 17.09
CA ILE A 45 19.01 -7.19 17.08
C ILE A 45 19.56 -7.45 15.68
N ILE A 46 20.05 -6.41 15.03
CA ILE A 46 20.69 -6.49 13.71
C ILE A 46 22.15 -6.08 13.88
N ARG A 47 23.08 -6.92 13.44
CA ARG A 47 24.52 -6.64 13.52
C ARG A 47 25.25 -7.16 12.29
N GLU A 48 26.46 -6.66 12.07
CA GLU A 48 27.37 -7.25 11.09
C GLU A 48 27.83 -8.65 11.53
N SER A 49 28.05 -9.52 10.56
CA SER A 49 28.63 -10.83 10.76
C SER A 49 30.13 -10.68 11.05
N THR A 50 30.57 -11.21 12.19
CA THR A 50 31.99 -11.24 12.55
C THR A 50 32.79 -12.23 11.70
N GLN A 51 32.13 -13.25 11.15
CA GLN A 51 32.75 -14.25 10.27
C GLN A 51 32.84 -13.77 8.82
N ASN A 52 31.84 -13.01 8.36
CA ASN A 52 31.73 -12.53 6.99
C ASN A 52 31.36 -11.04 6.96
N PRO A 53 32.25 -10.13 7.39
CA PRO A 53 31.93 -8.71 7.47
C PRO A 53 31.56 -8.13 6.08
N PRO A 54 30.62 -7.18 6.01
CA PRO A 54 30.25 -6.54 4.75
C PRO A 54 31.34 -5.60 4.25
N ILE A 55 31.60 -5.62 2.94
CA ILE A 55 32.40 -4.57 2.27
C ILE A 55 31.60 -3.26 2.17
N GLU A 56 32.29 -2.13 1.97
CA GLU A 56 31.68 -0.78 1.95
C GLU A 56 30.50 -0.64 0.98
N ARG A 57 30.60 -1.21 -0.23
CA ARG A 57 29.48 -1.20 -1.19
C ARG A 57 28.22 -1.88 -0.66
N ARG A 58 28.38 -2.95 0.13
CA ARG A 58 27.25 -3.67 0.77
C ARG A 58 26.72 -2.87 1.96
N LYS A 59 27.58 -2.22 2.74
CA LYS A 59 27.16 -1.30 3.82
C LYS A 59 26.30 -0.17 3.28
N ALA A 60 26.75 0.50 2.22
CA ALA A 60 25.99 1.59 1.59
C ALA A 60 24.59 1.15 1.12
N ARG A 61 24.47 -0.08 0.58
CA ARG A 61 23.17 -0.64 0.20
C ARG A 61 22.27 -0.88 1.41
N VAL A 62 22.79 -1.52 2.46
CA VAL A 62 22.01 -1.81 3.67
C VAL A 62 21.66 -0.53 4.44
N GLU A 63 22.47 0.52 4.34
CA GLU A 63 22.17 1.82 4.93
C GLU A 63 20.88 2.45 4.37
N LEU A 64 20.52 2.18 3.10
CA LEU A 64 19.21 2.60 2.56
C LEU A 64 18.04 1.93 3.29
N VAL A 65 18.21 0.66 3.69
CA VAL A 65 17.22 -0.07 4.48
C VAL A 65 17.13 0.51 5.88
N PHE A 66 18.27 0.83 6.51
CA PHE A 66 18.26 1.47 7.83
C PHE A 66 17.70 2.88 7.77
N ALA A 67 17.92 3.64 6.71
CA ALA A 67 17.26 4.92 6.48
C ALA A 67 15.74 4.77 6.41
N PHE A 68 15.24 3.75 5.71
CA PHE A 68 13.82 3.41 5.71
C PHE A 68 13.31 3.03 7.12
N PHE A 69 14.05 2.21 7.87
CA PHE A 69 13.67 1.82 9.23
C PHE A 69 13.67 3.01 10.20
N ARG A 70 14.60 3.96 10.06
CA ARG A 70 14.60 5.20 10.85
C ARG A 70 13.35 6.03 10.56
N LYS A 71 12.99 6.20 9.28
CA LYS A 71 11.72 6.87 8.90
C LYS A 71 10.49 6.14 9.45
N ALA A 72 10.49 4.81 9.45
CA ALA A 72 9.40 4.03 10.03
C ALA A 72 9.34 4.21 11.57
N ALA A 73 10.49 4.26 12.24
CA ALA A 73 10.59 4.51 13.67
C ALA A 73 10.08 5.92 14.04
N GLU A 74 10.43 6.94 13.27
CA GLU A 74 9.91 8.32 13.43
C GLU A 74 8.39 8.39 13.34
N LYS A 75 7.78 7.54 12.50
CA LYS A 75 6.32 7.39 12.38
C LYS A 75 5.69 6.51 13.49
N GLY A 76 6.49 6.02 14.41
CA GLY A 76 6.08 5.21 15.55
C GLY A 76 5.78 3.75 15.22
N ALA A 77 6.39 3.19 14.17
CA ALA A 77 6.31 1.76 13.88
C ALA A 77 7.05 0.92 14.92
N PHE A 78 8.14 1.42 15.48
CA PHE A 78 8.94 0.80 16.55
C PHE A 78 9.94 1.82 17.08
N GLU A 79 10.63 1.48 18.17
CA GLU A 79 11.84 2.18 18.60
C GLU A 79 13.07 1.55 17.94
N LEU A 80 13.97 2.40 17.43
CA LEU A 80 15.25 1.98 16.85
C LEU A 80 16.39 2.69 17.55
N LYS A 81 17.36 1.93 18.08
CA LYS A 81 18.51 2.47 18.82
C LYS A 81 19.81 1.79 18.39
N ASN A 82 20.89 2.54 18.32
CA ASN A 82 22.23 1.97 18.29
C ASN A 82 22.55 1.41 19.67
N ALA A 83 23.04 0.18 19.73
CA ALA A 83 23.34 -0.54 20.95
C ALA A 83 24.64 -1.34 20.79
N VAL A 84 25.10 -1.93 21.90
CA VAL A 84 26.30 -2.76 21.93
C VAL A 84 25.97 -4.05 22.65
N ILE A 85 26.28 -5.18 22.02
CA ILE A 85 26.22 -6.49 22.64
C ILE A 85 27.59 -6.80 23.23
N LYS A 86 27.61 -7.29 24.46
CA LYS A 86 28.81 -7.86 25.07
C LYS A 86 28.81 -9.35 24.76
N ALA A 87 29.83 -9.81 24.06
CA ALA A 87 30.05 -11.23 23.77
C ALA A 87 31.40 -11.65 24.35
N GLU A 88 31.53 -12.92 24.68
CA GLU A 88 32.79 -13.51 25.07
C GLU A 88 33.26 -14.42 23.94
N VAL A 89 34.46 -14.14 23.41
CA VAL A 89 35.09 -14.89 22.32
C VAL A 89 36.47 -15.27 22.81
N ASP A 90 36.76 -16.56 22.91
CA ASP A 90 38.04 -17.09 23.39
C ASP A 90 38.51 -16.53 24.75
N GLY A 91 37.55 -16.25 25.65
CA GLY A 91 37.80 -15.67 26.98
C GLY A 91 37.94 -14.15 27.01
N GLU A 92 37.90 -13.48 25.85
CA GLU A 92 37.92 -12.02 25.76
C GLU A 92 36.51 -11.43 25.62
N LYS A 93 36.23 -10.37 26.37
CA LYS A 93 34.95 -9.63 26.30
C LYS A 93 34.98 -8.64 25.15
N VAL A 94 34.36 -9.02 24.04
CA VAL A 94 34.23 -8.20 22.84
C VAL A 94 32.93 -7.38 22.87
N ARG A 95 33.02 -6.13 22.45
CA ARG A 95 31.87 -5.22 22.26
C ARG A 95 31.49 -5.17 20.79
N ILE A 96 30.31 -5.66 20.45
CA ILE A 96 29.83 -5.73 19.07
C ILE A 96 28.75 -4.67 18.86
N PRO A 97 28.96 -3.68 17.97
CA PRO A 97 27.93 -2.70 17.65
C PRO A 97 26.74 -3.37 16.96
N CYS A 98 25.54 -2.95 17.31
CA CYS A 98 24.31 -3.46 16.71
C CYS A 98 23.22 -2.39 16.68
N ILE A 99 22.22 -2.62 15.86
CA ILE A 99 20.96 -1.89 15.88
C ILE A 99 19.95 -2.74 16.65
N LYS A 100 19.29 -2.13 17.63
CA LYS A 100 18.22 -2.74 18.41
C LYS A 100 16.88 -2.11 18.01
N ILE A 101 15.91 -2.97 17.71
CA ILE A 101 14.51 -2.60 17.47
C ILE A 101 13.66 -3.16 18.60
N SER A 102 12.82 -2.32 19.19
CA SER A 102 11.92 -2.66 20.30
C SER A 102 10.53 -2.03 20.13
N HIS A 103 9.55 -2.47 20.92
CA HIS A 103 8.19 -1.91 20.94
C HIS A 103 7.51 -1.86 19.56
N VAL A 104 7.51 -2.98 18.84
CA VAL A 104 6.95 -3.04 17.49
C VAL A 104 5.43 -2.85 17.47
N ASN A 105 4.97 -1.84 16.74
CA ASN A 105 3.60 -1.69 16.30
C ASN A 105 3.45 -2.28 14.89
N ILE A 106 2.93 -3.51 14.82
CA ILE A 106 2.77 -4.26 13.56
C ILE A 106 1.97 -3.47 12.53
N ALA A 107 0.86 -2.85 12.94
CA ALA A 107 -0.03 -2.16 12.01
C ALA A 107 0.67 -0.98 11.33
N LYS A 108 1.36 -0.14 12.12
CA LYS A 108 2.14 0.99 11.60
C LYS A 108 3.32 0.52 10.74
N PHE A 109 3.97 -0.58 11.11
CA PHE A 109 5.07 -1.11 10.31
C PHE A 109 4.59 -1.71 8.99
N ALA A 110 3.51 -2.48 8.99
CA ALA A 110 2.87 -2.98 7.77
C ALA A 110 2.42 -1.85 6.85
N GLN A 111 1.88 -0.76 7.42
CA GLN A 111 1.51 0.44 6.67
C GLN A 111 2.75 1.14 6.07
N ALA A 112 3.86 1.22 6.81
CA ALA A 112 5.12 1.75 6.29
C ALA A 112 5.71 0.90 5.14
N LEU A 113 5.42 -0.41 5.14
CA LEU A 113 5.79 -1.34 4.07
C LEU A 113 4.80 -1.36 2.89
N GLY A 114 3.68 -0.63 2.97
CA GLY A 114 2.62 -0.67 1.97
C GLY A 114 1.83 -1.99 1.95
N LEU A 115 1.94 -2.80 3.01
CA LEU A 115 1.33 -4.14 3.14
C LEU A 115 -0.10 -4.10 3.71
N THR A 116 -0.85 -3.03 3.50
CA THR A 116 -2.26 -3.00 3.91
C THR A 116 -3.07 -3.95 3.03
N SER A 117 -3.30 -5.17 3.52
CA SER A 117 -4.21 -6.17 2.94
C SER A 117 -5.40 -6.37 3.89
N GLY A 118 -6.61 -6.09 3.40
CA GLY A 118 -7.86 -6.67 3.94
C GLY A 118 -8.51 -6.01 5.17
N SER A 119 -9.78 -5.64 5.00
CA SER A 119 -10.72 -5.03 5.97
C SER A 119 -10.42 -3.57 6.32
N ALA A 120 -10.85 -2.69 5.43
CA ALA A 120 -10.85 -1.26 5.64
C ALA A 120 -11.71 -0.90 6.87
N LYS A 121 -11.07 -0.69 8.02
CA LYS A 121 -11.39 0.54 8.75
C LYS A 121 -10.86 1.66 7.87
N VAL A 122 -11.70 2.11 6.93
CA VAL A 122 -11.41 3.32 6.16
C VAL A 122 -11.13 4.40 7.19
N ASP A 123 -9.95 5.00 7.16
CA ASP A 123 -9.60 6.11 8.04
C ASP A 123 -10.74 7.15 7.96
N GLU A 124 -11.21 7.66 9.09
CA GLU A 124 -12.38 8.54 9.15
C GLU A 124 -12.22 9.78 8.25
N LYS A 125 -10.97 10.25 8.06
CA LYS A 125 -10.67 11.35 7.13
C LYS A 125 -10.87 10.93 5.68
N ILE A 126 -10.45 9.72 5.31
CA ILE A 126 -10.66 9.19 3.95
C ILE A 126 -12.16 8.91 3.74
N TRP A 127 -12.84 8.34 4.74
CA TRP A 127 -14.28 8.07 4.68
C TRP A 127 -15.06 9.34 4.38
N ASN A 128 -14.72 10.46 5.00
CA ASN A 128 -15.38 11.74 4.76
C ASN A 128 -15.09 12.35 3.37
N VAL A 129 -14.05 11.89 2.67
CA VAL A 129 -13.70 12.33 1.30
C VAL A 129 -14.36 11.46 0.23
N ILE A 130 -14.72 10.21 0.55
CA ILE A 130 -15.41 9.32 -0.40
C ILE A 130 -16.79 9.91 -0.73
N PRO A 131 -17.15 10.05 -2.03
CA PRO A 131 -18.46 10.52 -2.45
C PRO A 131 -19.59 9.76 -1.75
N GLU A 132 -20.64 10.48 -1.34
CA GLU A 132 -21.75 9.91 -0.58
C GLU A 132 -22.42 8.75 -1.32
N GLU A 133 -22.53 8.84 -2.63
CA GLU A 133 -23.11 7.80 -3.48
C GLU A 133 -22.31 6.49 -3.39
N ILE A 134 -21.00 6.58 -3.21
CA ILE A 134 -20.15 5.40 -3.04
C ILE A 134 -20.26 4.87 -1.61
N ARG A 135 -20.27 5.76 -0.60
CA ARG A 135 -20.42 5.35 0.82
C ARG A 135 -21.71 4.59 1.09
N LEU A 136 -22.83 5.06 0.54
CA LEU A 136 -24.14 4.40 0.71
C LEU A 136 -24.18 2.99 0.13
N ARG A 137 -23.22 2.62 -0.72
CA ARG A 137 -23.14 1.34 -1.43
C ARG A 137 -21.88 0.56 -1.07
N TRP A 138 -21.19 0.96 -0.01
CA TRP A 138 -19.88 0.44 0.36
C TRP A 138 -19.85 -1.09 0.42
N ASP A 139 -20.87 -1.69 1.04
CA ASP A 139 -20.99 -3.13 1.24
C ASP A 139 -21.29 -3.92 -0.04
N ARG A 140 -21.64 -3.24 -1.15
CA ARG A 140 -21.88 -3.87 -2.45
C ARG A 140 -20.61 -4.02 -3.29
N PHE A 141 -19.54 -3.32 -2.93
CA PHE A 141 -18.28 -3.39 -3.65
C PHE A 141 -17.45 -4.58 -3.17
N SER A 142 -16.75 -5.21 -4.12
CA SER A 142 -15.74 -6.20 -3.78
C SER A 142 -14.60 -5.56 -2.97
N SER A 143 -13.88 -6.34 -2.17
CA SER A 143 -12.74 -5.83 -1.38
C SER A 143 -11.70 -5.14 -2.27
N LYS A 144 -11.46 -5.66 -3.48
CA LYS A 144 -10.56 -5.05 -4.47
C LYS A 144 -11.03 -3.66 -4.91
N MET A 145 -12.33 -3.47 -5.11
CA MET A 145 -12.91 -2.17 -5.47
C MET A 145 -12.88 -1.21 -4.28
N GLN A 146 -13.17 -1.69 -3.06
CA GLN A 146 -13.05 -0.88 -1.84
C GLN A 146 -11.62 -0.35 -1.64
N GLU A 147 -10.61 -1.20 -1.83
CA GLU A 147 -9.20 -0.80 -1.77
C GLU A 147 -8.86 0.24 -2.85
N HIS A 148 -9.33 0.05 -4.08
CA HIS A 148 -9.14 1.01 -5.17
C HIS A 148 -9.77 2.38 -4.89
N ILE A 149 -11.00 2.41 -4.36
CA ILE A 149 -11.68 3.65 -3.97
C ILE A 149 -10.86 4.39 -2.90
N VAL A 150 -10.39 3.68 -1.86
CA VAL A 150 -9.55 4.27 -0.81
C VAL A 150 -8.28 4.86 -1.41
N GLN A 151 -7.61 4.16 -2.34
CA GLN A 151 -6.40 4.66 -3.00
C GLN A 151 -6.66 5.90 -3.87
N CYS A 152 -7.83 6.02 -4.48
CA CYS A 152 -8.21 7.20 -5.25
C CYS A 152 -8.54 8.41 -4.35
N CYS A 153 -9.17 8.16 -3.20
CA CYS A 153 -9.60 9.20 -2.25
C CYS A 153 -8.54 9.57 -1.21
N THR A 154 -7.41 8.85 -1.14
CA THR A 154 -6.32 9.19 -0.23
C THR A 154 -5.61 10.45 -0.76
N PRO A 155 -5.61 11.57 -0.03
CA PRO A 155 -4.94 12.78 -0.47
C PRO A 155 -3.44 12.51 -0.62
N HIS A 156 -2.96 12.56 -1.86
CA HIS A 156 -1.54 12.69 -2.14
C HIS A 156 -1.12 14.12 -1.81
N ALA A 157 0.13 14.32 -1.39
CA ALA A 157 0.64 15.60 -0.89
C ALA A 157 0.50 16.79 -1.87
N ASP A 158 0.04 16.58 -3.10
CA ASP A 158 -0.13 17.58 -4.15
C ASP A 158 -1.56 17.61 -4.74
N ALA A 159 -2.57 17.68 -3.87
CA ALA A 159 -3.98 17.80 -4.29
C ALA A 159 -4.28 19.06 -5.16
N GLY A 160 -3.40 20.06 -5.15
CA GLY A 160 -3.54 21.28 -5.95
C GLY A 160 -3.21 21.12 -7.44
N LEU A 161 -2.48 20.08 -7.86
CA LEU A 161 -2.04 19.94 -9.26
C LEU A 161 -3.08 19.28 -10.17
N LEU A 162 -3.88 18.34 -9.65
CA LEU A 162 -4.86 17.57 -10.44
C LEU A 162 -6.03 18.44 -10.94
N GLN A 163 -6.37 19.52 -10.25
CA GLN A 163 -7.47 20.40 -10.65
C GLN A 163 -7.08 21.32 -11.82
N THR A 164 -5.83 21.77 -11.86
CA THR A 164 -5.25 22.63 -12.91
C THR A 164 -4.99 21.87 -14.22
N LEU A 165 -4.93 20.55 -14.13
CA LEU A 165 -4.55 19.63 -15.19
C LEU A 165 -5.72 19.24 -16.12
N ASN A 166 -6.96 19.46 -15.69
CA ASN A 166 -8.19 19.10 -16.42
C ASN A 166 -8.38 19.79 -17.78
N THR A 167 -7.69 20.90 -18.06
CA THR A 167 -8.03 21.78 -19.19
C THR A 167 -7.07 21.75 -20.38
N ALA A 168 -5.83 21.24 -20.27
CA ALA A 168 -4.85 21.37 -21.36
C ALA A 168 -4.01 20.12 -21.72
N ILE A 169 -3.85 19.13 -20.83
CA ILE A 169 -2.77 18.11 -20.97
C ILE A 169 -3.28 16.67 -21.23
N PHE A 170 -4.54 16.38 -20.90
CA PHE A 170 -5.11 15.04 -21.06
C PHE A 170 -5.80 14.96 -22.42
N GLY A 171 -5.06 14.50 -23.43
CA GLY A 171 -5.61 14.15 -24.74
C GLY A 171 -6.78 13.16 -24.64
N ASP A 172 -7.49 12.96 -25.75
CA ASP A 172 -8.81 12.30 -25.81
C ASP A 172 -8.89 10.89 -25.20
N SER A 173 -7.76 10.21 -24.95
CA SER A 173 -7.72 8.83 -24.47
C SER A 173 -7.89 8.63 -22.95
N MET A 174 -7.94 9.70 -22.15
CA MET A 174 -7.97 9.61 -20.67
C MET A 174 -9.25 10.19 -20.05
N ARG A 175 -10.23 10.54 -20.88
CA ARG A 175 -11.51 11.13 -20.44
C ARG A 175 -12.60 10.07 -20.43
N SER A 176 -13.50 10.17 -19.46
CA SER A 176 -14.73 9.39 -19.51
C SER A 176 -15.57 9.82 -20.71
N PRO A 177 -16.15 8.88 -21.47
CA PRO A 177 -17.08 9.21 -22.56
C PRO A 177 -18.43 9.71 -22.05
N ILE A 178 -18.69 9.69 -20.74
CA ILE A 178 -19.93 10.18 -20.12
C ILE A 178 -19.78 11.64 -19.70
N GLY A 179 -18.87 11.91 -18.75
CA GLY A 179 -18.66 13.25 -18.21
C GLY A 179 -17.64 14.10 -18.96
N PHE A 180 -16.96 13.54 -19.97
CA PHE A 180 -15.89 14.20 -20.74
C PHE A 180 -14.76 14.78 -19.89
N SER A 181 -14.60 14.29 -18.65
CA SER A 181 -13.57 14.67 -17.69
C SER A 181 -12.65 13.51 -17.37
N VAL A 182 -11.49 13.81 -16.80
CA VAL A 182 -10.60 12.79 -16.25
C VAL A 182 -11.30 12.14 -15.05
N PRO A 183 -11.44 10.80 -15.02
CA PRO A 183 -12.08 10.11 -13.90
C PRO A 183 -11.30 10.29 -12.59
N LYS A 184 -12.03 10.58 -11.50
CA LYS A 184 -11.50 10.61 -10.14
C LYS A 184 -11.30 9.21 -9.59
N ILE A 185 -12.24 8.31 -9.90
CA ILE A 185 -12.15 6.89 -9.54
C ILE A 185 -12.24 6.11 -10.85
N PRO A 186 -11.10 5.87 -11.53
CA PRO A 186 -11.07 5.26 -12.85
C PRO A 186 -11.48 3.79 -12.79
N VAL A 187 -12.43 3.40 -13.62
CA VAL A 187 -12.91 2.03 -13.76
C VAL A 187 -13.15 1.67 -15.22
N ARG A 188 -13.23 0.38 -15.49
CA ARG A 188 -13.62 -0.19 -16.79
C ARG A 188 -14.82 -1.11 -16.62
N LEU A 189 -15.59 -1.23 -17.69
CA LEU A 189 -16.72 -2.15 -17.78
C LEU A 189 -16.29 -3.47 -18.42
N PRO A 190 -16.96 -4.60 -18.12
CA PRO A 190 -16.70 -5.86 -18.79
C PRO A 190 -17.09 -5.77 -20.26
N ASN A 191 -16.30 -6.42 -21.12
CA ASN A 191 -16.57 -6.53 -22.56
C ASN A 191 -16.16 -7.91 -23.06
N SER A 192 -17.13 -8.80 -23.22
CA SER A 192 -16.92 -10.18 -23.66
C SER A 192 -16.42 -10.32 -25.10
N ARG A 193 -16.40 -9.23 -25.88
CA ARG A 193 -15.94 -9.22 -27.27
C ARG A 193 -14.44 -8.98 -27.39
N LEU A 194 -13.75 -8.68 -26.29
CA LEU A 194 -12.32 -8.43 -26.25
C LEU A 194 -11.58 -9.59 -25.56
N GLU A 195 -10.34 -9.85 -25.98
CA GLU A 195 -9.50 -10.98 -25.52
C GLU A 195 -9.20 -10.94 -24.01
N GLY A 196 -9.35 -9.78 -23.36
CA GLY A 196 -9.22 -9.60 -21.91
C GLY A 196 -10.55 -9.52 -21.15
N GLY A 197 -11.70 -9.62 -21.81
CA GLY A 197 -13.02 -9.51 -21.17
C GLY A 197 -13.34 -8.13 -20.57
N VAL A 198 -12.54 -7.09 -20.86
CA VAL A 198 -12.65 -5.74 -20.28
C VAL A 198 -12.63 -4.69 -21.39
N GLY A 199 -13.49 -3.68 -21.30
CA GLY A 199 -13.61 -2.58 -22.25
C GLY A 199 -12.38 -1.67 -22.30
N ASN A 200 -12.16 -1.08 -23.47
CA ASN A 200 -11.05 -0.14 -23.69
C ASN A 200 -11.37 1.27 -23.17
N GLU A 201 -12.64 1.54 -22.87
CA GLU A 201 -13.13 2.80 -22.39
C GLU A 201 -12.95 2.92 -20.88
N LEU A 202 -12.55 4.12 -20.48
CA LEU A 202 -12.34 4.50 -19.09
C LEU A 202 -13.56 5.28 -18.60
N TYR A 203 -14.04 5.01 -17.39
CA TYR A 203 -15.17 5.70 -16.80
C TYR A 203 -14.87 6.17 -15.38
N ASP A 204 -15.64 7.14 -14.87
CA ASP A 204 -15.68 7.40 -13.44
C ASP A 204 -16.71 6.49 -12.76
N LEU A 205 -16.34 5.89 -11.62
CA LEU A 205 -17.22 5.02 -10.86
C LEU A 205 -18.56 5.69 -10.53
N THR A 206 -18.58 6.99 -10.23
CA THR A 206 -19.81 7.73 -9.91
C THR A 206 -20.79 7.77 -11.09
N GLU A 207 -20.27 7.91 -12.32
CA GLU A 207 -21.08 7.89 -13.55
C GLU A 207 -21.67 6.50 -13.80
N ILE A 208 -20.88 5.46 -13.53
CA ILE A 208 -21.31 4.06 -13.65
C ILE A 208 -22.42 3.75 -12.64
N LEU A 209 -22.29 4.23 -11.40
CA LEU A 209 -23.35 4.11 -10.40
C LEU A 209 -24.63 4.83 -10.86
N ALA A 210 -24.52 6.03 -11.40
CA ALA A 210 -25.67 6.76 -11.94
C ALA A 210 -26.36 5.99 -13.08
N ILE A 211 -25.61 5.35 -13.98
CA ILE A 211 -26.16 4.47 -15.03
C ILE A 211 -26.86 3.24 -14.44
N ARG A 212 -26.34 2.70 -13.34
CA ARG A 212 -26.93 1.48 -12.74
C ARG A 212 -28.16 1.71 -11.92
N GLU A 213 -28.42 2.94 -11.54
CA GLU A 213 -29.52 3.23 -10.64
C GLU A 213 -30.56 4.14 -11.27
N ARG A 214 -30.27 4.69 -12.45
CA ARG A 214 -31.29 5.34 -13.25
C ARG A 214 -32.43 4.38 -13.56
N HIS A 215 -33.62 4.96 -13.59
CA HIS A 215 -34.87 4.29 -13.93
C HIS A 215 -35.08 2.96 -13.16
N PRO A 216 -35.42 3.03 -11.86
CA PRO A 216 -35.74 1.87 -11.01
C PRO A 216 -36.71 0.87 -11.65
N GLN A 217 -37.68 1.39 -12.39
CA GLN A 217 -38.73 0.61 -13.06
C GLN A 217 -38.36 0.11 -14.45
N ARG A 218 -37.19 0.50 -14.99
CA ARG A 218 -36.73 0.13 -16.34
C ARG A 218 -35.28 -0.36 -16.33
N PRO A 219 -35.02 -1.58 -15.81
CA PRO A 219 -33.68 -2.13 -15.70
C PRO A 219 -32.97 -2.29 -17.05
N GLU A 220 -33.72 -2.43 -18.14
CA GLU A 220 -33.20 -2.56 -19.50
C GLU A 220 -32.42 -1.34 -19.97
N LEU A 221 -32.61 -0.17 -19.33
CA LEU A 221 -31.86 1.05 -19.63
C LEU A 221 -30.51 1.12 -18.89
N ARG A 222 -30.19 0.15 -18.03
CA ARG A 222 -28.97 0.12 -17.20
C ARG A 222 -27.89 -0.73 -17.87
N ARG A 223 -27.45 -0.26 -19.03
CA ARG A 223 -26.50 -0.94 -19.90
C ARG A 223 -25.25 -0.10 -20.07
N ASP A 224 -24.17 -0.78 -20.45
CA ASP A 224 -22.94 -0.14 -20.90
C ASP A 224 -23.27 0.90 -22.00
N PRO A 225 -22.79 2.16 -21.89
CA PRO A 225 -23.10 3.21 -22.86
C PRO A 225 -22.65 2.90 -24.29
N ILE A 226 -21.58 2.13 -24.43
CA ILE A 226 -20.89 1.83 -25.69
C ILE A 226 -21.35 0.50 -26.24
N THR A 227 -21.22 -0.58 -25.46
CA THR A 227 -21.52 -1.94 -25.94
C THR A 227 -23.02 -2.25 -25.91
N ARG A 228 -23.79 -1.49 -25.11
CA ARG A 228 -25.22 -1.74 -24.80
C ARG A 228 -25.46 -3.09 -24.11
N ASP A 229 -24.42 -3.74 -23.63
CA ASP A 229 -24.54 -4.98 -22.89
C ASP A 229 -24.90 -4.69 -21.42
N TYR A 230 -25.58 -5.65 -20.79
CA TYR A 230 -25.78 -5.59 -19.35
C TYR A 230 -24.46 -5.94 -18.65
N PHE A 231 -24.19 -5.29 -17.54
CA PHE A 231 -23.08 -5.65 -16.66
C PHE A 231 -23.62 -5.84 -15.24
N SER A 232 -22.83 -6.26 -14.26
CA SER A 232 -23.10 -6.20 -12.82
C SER A 232 -22.08 -5.29 -12.10
N LEU A 233 -22.39 -4.74 -10.92
CA LEU A 233 -21.47 -3.81 -10.23
C LEU A 233 -20.20 -4.51 -9.73
N ASP A 234 -20.30 -5.80 -9.44
CA ASP A 234 -19.19 -6.70 -9.12
C ASP A 234 -18.30 -7.02 -10.33
N GLU A 235 -18.83 -6.86 -11.55
CA GLU A 235 -18.05 -7.01 -12.79
C GLU A 235 -17.29 -5.73 -13.19
N VAL A 236 -17.52 -4.61 -12.48
CA VAL A 236 -16.80 -3.36 -12.72
C VAL A 236 -15.35 -3.54 -12.28
N VAL A 237 -14.42 -3.29 -13.20
CA VAL A 237 -12.99 -3.55 -12.99
C VAL A 237 -12.29 -2.26 -12.58
N PRO A 238 -11.57 -2.22 -11.44
CA PRO A 238 -10.76 -1.08 -11.08
C PRO A 238 -9.56 -0.95 -12.03
N ASP A 239 -9.29 0.25 -12.55
CA ASP A 239 -8.14 0.52 -13.41
C ASP A 239 -7.00 1.18 -12.61
N THR A 240 -6.16 0.35 -12.01
CA THR A 240 -5.02 0.77 -11.19
C THR A 240 -3.88 1.35 -12.03
N GLU A 241 -3.69 0.88 -13.27
CA GLU A 241 -2.62 1.37 -14.16
C GLU A 241 -2.90 2.81 -14.62
N VAL A 242 -4.14 3.12 -14.96
CA VAL A 242 -4.55 4.48 -15.30
C VAL A 242 -4.44 5.40 -14.08
N LEU A 243 -4.79 4.91 -12.89
CA LEU A 243 -4.59 5.65 -11.64
C LEU A 243 -3.11 6.01 -11.44
N GLU A 244 -2.19 5.09 -11.69
CA GLU A 244 -0.74 5.36 -11.64
C GLU A 244 -0.30 6.37 -12.71
N LYS A 245 -0.77 6.24 -13.95
CA LYS A 245 -0.47 7.19 -15.05
C LYS A 245 -0.97 8.60 -14.76
N ILE A 246 -2.18 8.72 -14.18
CA ILE A 246 -2.75 10.01 -13.73
C ILE A 246 -1.85 10.62 -12.65
N LYS A 247 -1.36 9.82 -11.70
CA LYS A 247 -0.43 10.27 -10.65
C LYS A 247 0.92 10.70 -11.21
N GLN A 248 1.53 9.91 -12.10
CA GLN A 248 2.84 10.21 -12.70
C GLN A 248 2.81 11.51 -13.52
N LYS A 249 1.80 11.67 -14.39
CA LYS A 249 1.61 12.92 -15.16
C LYS A 249 1.25 14.10 -14.25
N GLY A 250 0.50 13.83 -13.19
CA GLY A 250 0.20 14.78 -12.12
C GLY A 250 1.42 15.28 -11.35
N MET A 251 2.56 14.60 -11.43
CA MET A 251 3.81 14.99 -10.77
C MET A 251 4.82 15.61 -11.76
N GLY A 252 4.43 15.85 -13.02
CA GLY A 252 5.33 16.36 -14.05
C GLY A 252 6.44 15.38 -14.45
N MET A 253 6.31 14.10 -14.11
CA MET A 253 7.23 13.05 -14.51
C MET A 253 6.71 12.42 -15.81
N GLY A 254 7.06 13.02 -16.94
CA GLY A 254 6.76 12.55 -18.30
C GLY A 254 7.95 12.74 -19.21
#